data_AF-A0A0M2GDA3-F1
#
_entry.id   AF-A0A0M2GDA3-F1
#
_cell.length_a   1.000
_cell.length_b   1.000
_cell.length_c   1.000
_cell.angle_alpha   90.00
_cell.angle_beta   90.00
_cell.angle_gamma   90.00
#
_symmetry.space_group_name_H-M   'P 1'
#
loop_
_entity.id
_entity.type
_entity.pdbx_description
1 polymer ?
#
loop_
_entity_poly.entity_id
_entity_poly.type
_entity_poly.pdbx_seq_one_letter_code
_entity_poly.pdbx_strand_id
1 'polypeptide(L)'
;MPQWAQWALLGILLAVGLCAFIVLLPTRQWLHGPSARIILKRWAEGGETMDVKVEVAQALVDAQRRNSDELGRRSRVYRMAVLLLLAQVLVLAAAVAYSSAT
;
A
#
# COMPACT_ATOMS: atom_id res chain seq x y z
N MET A 1 2.21 5.24 -35.30
CA MET A 1 2.75 5.79 -34.05
C MET A 1 4.26 5.73 -34.07
N PRO A 2 4.96 6.75 -33.53
CA PRO A 2 6.42 6.77 -33.50
C PRO A 2 7.00 5.62 -32.68
N GLN A 3 8.14 5.07 -33.09
CA GLN A 3 8.79 3.95 -32.37
C GLN A 3 9.18 4.34 -30.93
N TRP A 4 9.60 5.59 -30.70
CA TRP A 4 9.91 6.07 -29.35
C TRP A 4 8.71 6.00 -28.40
N ALA A 5 7.50 6.29 -28.91
CA ALA A 5 6.28 6.27 -28.12
C ALA A 5 5.86 4.83 -27.77
N GLN A 6 6.08 3.88 -28.68
CA GLN A 6 5.79 2.46 -28.44
C GLN A 6 6.63 1.91 -27.29
N TRP A 7 7.94 2.15 -27.30
CA TRP A 7 8.83 1.71 -26.22
C TRP A 7 8.55 2.43 -24.88
N ALA A 8 8.25 3.72 -24.92
CA ALA A 8 7.89 4.48 -23.72
C ALA A 8 6.59 3.96 -23.08
N LEU A 9 5.53 3.74 -23.88
CA LEU A 9 4.26 3.20 -23.40
C LEU A 9 4.41 1.79 -22.84
N LEU A 10 5.22 0.94 -23.49
CA LEU A 10 5.51 -0.41 -23.00
C LEU A 10 6.23 -0.38 -21.65
N GLY A 11 7.24 0.48 -21.50
CA GLY A 11 7.96 0.66 -20.23
C GLY A 11 7.06 1.14 -19.10
N ILE A 12 6.20 2.13 -19.37
CA ILE A 12 5.24 2.64 -18.39
C ILE A 12 4.21 1.56 -18.02
N LEU A 13 3.72 0.79 -19.00
CA LEU A 13 2.77 -0.30 -18.75
C LEU A 13 3.37 -1.38 -17.84
N LEU A 14 4.63 -1.77 -18.08
CA LEU A 14 5.34 -2.73 -17.22
C LEU A 14 5.52 -2.17 -15.80
N ALA A 15 5.86 -0.89 -15.66
CA ALA A 15 5.98 -0.23 -14.36
C ALA A 15 4.66 -0.20 -13.60
N VAL A 16 3.54 0.10 -14.27
CA VAL A 16 2.19 0.03 -13.68
C VAL A 16 1.85 -1.40 -13.26
N GLY A 17 2.14 -2.39 -14.10
CA GLY A 17 1.93 -3.81 -13.77
C GLY A 17 2.72 -4.23 -12.53
N LEU A 18 3.97 -3.77 -12.39
CA LEU A 18 4.79 -4.00 -11.21
C LEU A 18 4.20 -3.32 -9.96
N CYS A 19 3.74 -2.07 -10.08
CA CYS A 19 3.06 -1.39 -8.97
C CYS A 19 1.80 -2.13 -8.53
N ALA A 20 0.98 -2.59 -9.49
CA ALA A 20 -0.21 -3.38 -9.21
C ALA A 20 0.13 -4.70 -8.51
N PHE A 21 1.19 -5.39 -8.95
CA PHE A 21 1.67 -6.62 -8.30
C PHE A 21 2.08 -6.38 -6.84
N ILE A 22 2.87 -5.33 -6.56
CA ILE A 22 3.29 -4.98 -5.21
C ILE A 22 2.09 -4.64 -4.31
N VAL A 23 1.10 -3.94 -4.87
CA VAL A 23 -0.13 -3.57 -4.17
C VAL A 23 -1.00 -4.78 -3.84
N LEU A 24 -1.15 -5.71 -4.80
CA LEU A 24 -1.98 -6.91 -4.67
C LEU A 24 -1.33 -7.99 -3.83
N LEU A 25 -0.04 -7.87 -3.52
CA LEU A 25 0.65 -8.83 -2.68
C LEU A 25 -0.07 -8.95 -1.32
N PRO A 26 -0.39 -10.16 -0.87
CA PRO A 26 -1.18 -10.36 0.35
C PRO A 26 -0.43 -9.80 1.57
N THR A 27 -1.11 -8.97 2.36
CA THR A 27 -0.62 -8.48 3.65
C THR A 27 -0.58 -9.67 4.62
N ARG A 28 0.58 -10.30 4.76
CA ARG A 28 0.75 -11.47 5.63
C ARG A 28 0.61 -11.19 7.13
N GLN A 29 0.54 -9.93 7.55
CA GLN A 29 0.64 -9.53 8.96
C GLN A 29 -0.34 -8.42 9.34
N TRP A 30 -1.62 -8.54 8.95
CA TRP A 30 -2.65 -7.73 9.62
C TRP A 30 -2.72 -8.15 11.09
N LEU A 31 -2.00 -7.42 11.94
CA LEU A 31 -2.06 -7.53 13.38
C LEU A 31 -3.38 -6.90 13.79
N HIS A 32 -4.45 -7.69 13.76
CA HIS A 32 -5.57 -7.46 14.66
C HIS A 32 -4.98 -7.51 16.07
N GLY A 33 -5.22 -6.49 16.89
CA GLY A 33 -4.59 -6.31 18.19
C GLY A 33 -4.68 -7.53 19.14
N PRO A 34 -4.21 -7.41 20.38
CA PRO A 34 -4.19 -8.53 21.32
C PRO A 34 -5.54 -9.28 21.35
N SER A 35 -5.51 -10.59 21.08
CA SER A 35 -6.75 -11.37 21.03
C SER A 35 -7.47 -11.28 22.39
N ALA A 36 -8.79 -11.18 22.38
CA ALA A 36 -9.60 -11.12 23.60
C ALA A 36 -9.26 -12.25 24.60
N ARG A 37 -8.80 -13.40 24.08
CA ARG A 37 -8.32 -14.54 24.86
C ARG A 37 -7.07 -14.22 25.71
N ILE A 38 -6.14 -13.42 25.20
CA ILE A 38 -4.93 -13.01 25.93
C ILE A 38 -5.32 -12.02 27.05
N ILE A 39 -6.24 -11.11 26.75
CA ILE A 39 -6.76 -10.13 27.71
C ILE A 39 -7.47 -10.84 28.86
N LEU A 40 -8.36 -11.78 28.56
CA LEU A 40 -9.09 -12.59 29.55
C LEU A 40 -8.15 -13.47 30.38
N LYS A 41 -7.09 -14.04 29.77
CA LYS A 41 -6.09 -14.85 30.49
C LYS A 41 -5.31 -14.00 31.51
N ARG A 42 -4.84 -12.82 31.11
CA ARG A 42 -4.16 -11.86 32.01
C ARG A 42 -5.05 -11.39 33.17
N TRP A 43 -6.35 -11.24 32.90
CA TRP A 43 -7.34 -10.90 33.92
C TRP A 43 -7.58 -12.05 34.91
N ALA A 44 -7.62 -13.29 34.41
CA ALA A 44 -7.77 -14.50 35.23
C ALA A 44 -6.53 -14.79 36.10
N GLU A 45 -5.34 -14.33 35.69
CA GLU A 45 -4.07 -14.48 36.43
C GLU A 45 -3.91 -13.46 37.58
N GLY A 46 -4.92 -12.60 37.84
CA GLY A 46 -4.93 -11.69 38.98
C GLY A 46 -4.11 -10.41 38.80
N GLY A 47 -3.74 -10.07 37.56
CA GLY A 47 -3.07 -8.79 37.28
C GLY A 47 -3.93 -7.61 37.72
N GLU A 48 -3.31 -6.60 38.36
CA GLU A 48 -4.01 -5.38 38.74
C GLU A 48 -4.72 -4.78 37.51
N THR A 49 -6.00 -4.48 37.70
CA THR A 49 -6.93 -4.06 36.63
C THR A 49 -6.41 -2.87 35.81
N MET A 50 -5.51 -2.06 36.38
CA MET A 50 -4.91 -0.88 35.75
C MET A 50 -3.73 -1.27 34.83
N ASP A 51 -2.82 -2.13 35.29
CA ASP A 51 -1.64 -2.56 34.53
C ASP A 51 -2.01 -3.38 33.29
N VAL A 52 -2.99 -4.28 33.43
CA VAL A 52 -3.49 -5.07 32.29
C VAL A 52 -4.13 -4.16 31.23
N LYS A 53 -4.83 -3.09 31.65
CA LYS A 53 -5.43 -2.13 30.70
C LYS A 53 -4.36 -1.33 29.96
N VAL A 54 -3.32 -0.88 30.65
CA VAL A 54 -2.22 -0.11 30.05
C VAL A 54 -1.48 -0.96 29.03
N GLU A 55 -1.14 -2.20 29.37
CA GLU A 55 -0.44 -3.11 28.46
C GLU A 55 -1.26 -3.42 27.20
N VAL A 56 -2.56 -3.71 27.37
CA VAL A 56 -3.46 -3.98 26.25
C VAL A 56 -3.63 -2.75 25.36
N ALA A 57 -3.77 -1.56 25.94
CA ALA A 57 -3.86 -0.31 25.20
C ALA A 57 -2.57 -0.04 24.41
N GLN A 58 -1.40 -0.29 25.01
CA GLN A 58 -0.11 -0.09 24.35
C GLN A 58 0.10 -1.09 23.21
N ALA A 59 -0.26 -2.36 23.41
CA ALA A 59 -0.23 -3.37 22.36
C ALA A 59 -1.19 -3.06 21.19
N LEU A 60 -2.36 -2.46 21.47
CA LEU A 60 -3.29 -1.99 20.44
C LEU A 60 -2.70 -0.81 19.65
N VAL A 61 -2.11 0.17 20.33
CA VAL A 61 -1.45 1.32 19.69
C VAL A 61 -0.29 0.86 18.80
N ASP A 62 0.52 -0.07 19.28
CA ASP A 62 1.65 -0.61 18.51
C ASP A 62 1.18 -1.40 17.27
N ALA A 63 0.13 -2.21 17.42
CA ALA A 63 -0.47 -2.92 16.29
C ALA A 63 -1.06 -1.94 15.25
N GLN A 64 -1.75 -0.89 15.72
CA GLN A 64 -2.33 0.14 14.85
C GLN A 64 -1.25 0.94 14.12
N ARG A 65 -0.13 1.27 14.79
CA ARG A 65 1.00 1.97 14.18
C ARG A 65 1.65 1.13 13.07
N ARG A 66 1.92 -0.15 13.33
CA ARG A 66 2.48 -1.08 12.33
C ARG A 66 1.55 -1.25 11.13
N ASN A 67 0.24 -1.36 11.36
CA ASN A 67 -0.74 -1.43 10.28
C ASN A 67 -0.77 -0.12 9.46
N SER A 68 -0.67 1.04 10.13
CA SER A 68 -0.66 2.35 9.48
C SER A 68 0.58 2.54 8.60
N ASP A 69 1.76 2.10 9.05
CA ASP A 69 3.00 2.17 8.26
C ASP A 69 2.91 1.32 6.99
N GLU A 70 2.39 0.09 7.10
CA GLU A 70 2.22 -0.81 5.97
C GLU A 70 1.17 -0.29 4.97
N LEU A 71 0.06 0.27 5.46
CA LEU A 71 -0.94 0.96 4.65
C LEU A 71 -0.35 2.20 3.96
N GLY A 72 0.50 2.96 4.66
CA GLY A 72 1.19 4.14 4.12
C GLY A 72 2.11 3.78 2.96
N ARG A 73 2.86 2.68 3.07
CA ARG A 73 3.70 2.17 1.98
C ARG A 73 2.87 1.83 0.74
N ARG A 74 1.76 1.10 0.92
CA ARG A 74 0.85 0.75 -0.19
C ARG A 74 0.21 1.97 -0.82
N SER A 75 -0.23 2.93 -0.01
CA SER A 75 -0.77 4.21 -0.48
C SER A 75 0.23 4.97 -1.36
N ARG A 76 1.52 4.95 -0.99
CA ARG A 76 2.59 5.55 -1.81
C ARG A 76 2.75 4.82 -3.15
N VAL A 77 2.73 3.49 -3.16
CA VAL A 77 2.81 2.70 -4.41
C VAL A 77 1.60 2.97 -5.30
N TYR A 78 0.40 3.06 -4.74
CA TYR A 78 -0.81 3.46 -5.47
C TYR A 78 -0.66 4.85 -6.11
N ARG A 79 -0.18 5.84 -5.35
CA ARG A 79 0.05 7.20 -5.88
C ARG A 79 1.05 7.19 -7.03
N MET A 80 2.13 6.40 -6.93
CA MET A 80 3.09 6.24 -8.03
C MET A 80 2.45 5.59 -9.26
N ALA A 81 1.61 4.58 -9.09
CA ALA A 81 0.88 3.95 -10.20
C ALA A 81 -0.04 4.95 -10.92
N VAL A 82 -0.73 5.82 -10.17
CA VAL A 82 -1.56 6.90 -10.75
C VAL A 82 -0.71 7.90 -11.54
N LEU A 83 0.45 8.31 -11.02
CA LEU A 83 1.37 9.19 -11.75
C LEU A 83 1.89 8.54 -13.04
N LEU A 84 2.21 7.25 -13.00
CA LEU A 84 2.61 6.49 -14.18
C LEU A 84 1.49 6.43 -15.22
N LEU A 85 0.24 6.22 -14.81
CA LEU A 85 -0.91 6.25 -15.71
C LEU A 85 -1.10 7.63 -16.35
N LEU A 86 -0.95 8.71 -15.58
CA LEU A 86 -0.97 10.07 -16.13
C LEU A 86 0.13 10.29 -17.16
N ALA A 87 1.36 9.84 -16.86
CA ALA A 87 2.46 9.88 -17.82
C ALA A 87 2.14 9.06 -19.08
N GLN A 88 1.49 7.91 -18.95
CA GLN A 88 1.05 7.09 -20.09
C GLN A 88 0.09 7.86 -21.00
N VAL A 89 -0.90 8.55 -20.41
CA VAL A 89 -1.87 9.36 -21.15
C VAL A 89 -1.18 10.53 -21.86
N LEU A 90 -0.23 11.19 -21.20
CA LEU A 90 0.54 12.29 -21.80
C LEU A 90 1.41 11.81 -22.97
N VAL A 91 2.11 10.69 -22.83
CA VAL A 91 2.91 10.09 -23.90
C VAL A 91 2.02 9.71 -25.08
N LEU A 92 0.84 9.13 -24.81
CA LEU A 92 -0.12 8.78 -25.85
C LEU A 92 -0.62 10.02 -26.59
N ALA A 93 -1.02 11.08 -25.87
CA ALA A 93 -1.45 12.34 -26.45
C ALA A 93 -0.36 12.99 -27.30
N ALA A 94 0.89 13.01 -26.81
CA ALA A 94 2.03 13.53 -27.54
C ALA A 94 2.32 12.71 -28.81
N ALA A 95 2.21 11.38 -28.75
CA ALA A 95 2.39 10.50 -29.90
C ALA A 95 1.32 10.72 -30.97
N VAL A 96 0.07 10.91 -30.56
CA VAL A 96 -1.05 11.25 -31.47
C VAL A 96 -0.80 12.61 -32.12
N ALA A 97 -0.50 13.64 -31.32
CA ALA A 97 -0.23 14.99 -31.80
C ALA A 97 0.94 15.02 -32.80
N TYR A 98 2.03 14.32 -32.50
CA TYR A 98 3.17 14.18 -33.39
C TYR A 98 2.75 13.52 -34.71
N SER A 99 2.00 12.41 -34.65
CA SER A 99 1.54 11.72 -35.85
C SER A 99 0.50 12.48 -36.68
N SER A 100 -0.21 13.44 -36.08
CA SER A 100 -1.14 14.32 -36.81
C SER A 100 -0.44 15.52 -37.45
N ALA A 101 0.76 15.87 -36.99
CA ALA A 101 1.55 17.00 -37.49
C ALA A 101 2.57 16.61 -38.57
N THR A 102 2.84 15.31 -38.73
CA THR A 102 3.70 14.72 -39.78
C THR A 102 2.87 13.98 -40.82
#